data_AF-A0A7J7VH50-F1
#
_entry.id   AF-A0A7J7VH50-F1
#
_cell.length_a   1.000
_cell.length_b   1.000
_cell.length_c   1.000
_cell.angle_alpha   90.00
_cell.angle_beta   90.00
_cell.angle_gamma   90.00
#
_symmetry.space_group_name_H-M   'P 1'
#
loop_
_entity.id
_entity.type
_entity.pdbx_description
1 polymer ?
#
loop_
_entity_poly.entity_id
_entity_poly.type
_entity_poly.pdbx_seq_one_letter_code
_entity_poly.pdbx_strand_id
1 'polypeptide(L)'
;MWNPLPETDSTFVALRRPRWLCAGALLLAAGLFVCGFLLGWFIKSSNEATDVVPQHNMKKAFLDELKAENIKAFLYNFTRIPHLAGTEQNFQLAKQIQSQWKEFGLDSADLAHYDVLLSYPNKTHPNYISIIDEDGHEIFNTSLFEPPPPGYYQFSSLIPCLEPLGLMGFGIQTFKSNTVHIPYIA
;
A
#
# COMPACT_ATOMS: atom_id res chain seq x y z
N MET A 1 -7.76 -56.99 95.16
CA MET A 1 -8.53 -57.46 93.98
C MET A 1 -9.01 -56.20 93.26
N TRP A 2 -8.84 -56.16 91.95
CA TRP A 2 -9.35 -55.15 90.99
C TRP A 2 -8.51 -53.87 90.76
N ASN A 3 -8.09 -53.72 89.50
CA ASN A 3 -8.00 -52.43 88.80
C ASN A 3 -9.22 -52.32 87.87
N PRO A 4 -9.67 -51.11 87.51
CA PRO A 4 -9.44 -50.67 86.11
C PRO A 4 -9.18 -49.15 85.92
N LEU A 5 -8.68 -48.82 84.72
CA LEU A 5 -8.43 -47.50 84.05
C LEU A 5 -9.78 -46.79 83.69
N PRO A 6 -9.92 -45.66 82.92
CA PRO A 6 -8.99 -44.82 82.08
C PRO A 6 -9.32 -43.27 82.02
N GLU A 7 -8.85 -42.58 80.94
CA GLU A 7 -9.24 -41.26 80.33
C GLU A 7 -8.32 -40.04 80.57
N THR A 8 -7.51 -39.61 79.56
CA THR A 8 -7.71 -38.58 78.48
C THR A 8 -7.79 -37.15 79.04
N ASP A 9 -7.25 -36.06 78.48
CA ASP A 9 -6.84 -35.73 77.12
C ASP A 9 -5.96 -34.44 77.10
N SER A 10 -5.45 -34.17 75.91
CA SER A 10 -4.50 -33.20 75.36
C SER A 10 -4.53 -31.67 75.66
N THR A 11 -3.46 -31.01 75.17
CA THR A 11 -3.18 -29.56 74.90
C THR A 11 -2.38 -28.80 75.99
N PHE A 12 -1.32 -27.99 75.76
CA PHE A 12 -0.73 -27.30 74.61
C PHE A 12 0.83 -27.21 74.72
N VAL A 13 1.50 -27.45 73.58
CA VAL A 13 2.70 -26.83 73.00
C VAL A 13 3.77 -26.18 73.89
N ALA A 14 5.01 -26.69 73.77
CA ALA A 14 6.22 -25.89 73.58
C ALA A 14 7.37 -26.74 73.01
N LEU A 15 7.33 -27.05 71.71
CA LEU A 15 8.43 -27.74 71.03
C LEU A 15 9.56 -26.74 70.73
N ARG A 16 10.61 -26.74 71.58
CA ARG A 16 11.91 -26.12 71.25
C ARG A 16 12.51 -26.87 70.05
N ARG A 17 12.30 -26.36 68.83
CA ARG A 17 13.01 -26.83 67.62
C ARG A 17 14.48 -26.35 67.68
N PRO A 18 15.45 -27.20 67.31
CA PRO A 18 16.87 -26.86 67.42
C PRO A 18 17.20 -25.77 66.39
N ARG A 19 17.75 -24.66 66.86
CA ARG A 19 18.12 -23.45 66.10
C ARG A 19 18.99 -23.73 64.87
N TRP A 20 19.65 -24.90 64.84
CA TRP A 20 20.49 -25.38 63.75
C TRP A 20 19.70 -25.80 62.50
N LEU A 21 18.48 -26.32 62.65
CA LEU A 21 17.62 -26.66 61.51
C LEU A 21 17.09 -25.39 60.81
N CYS A 22 16.78 -24.34 61.59
CA CYS A 22 16.38 -23.05 61.04
C CYS A 22 17.55 -22.32 60.38
N ALA A 23 18.75 -22.40 60.96
CA ALA A 23 19.97 -21.84 60.36
C ALA A 23 20.33 -22.54 59.03
N GLY A 24 20.21 -23.88 58.98
CA GLY A 24 20.39 -24.64 57.74
C GLY A 24 19.36 -24.27 56.67
N ALA A 25 18.08 -24.10 57.04
CA ALA A 25 17.03 -23.68 56.12
C ALA A 25 17.27 -22.25 55.57
N LEU A 26 17.77 -21.32 56.40
CA LEU A 26 18.12 -19.96 55.96
C LEU A 26 19.29 -19.94 54.98
N LEU A 27 20.32 -20.77 55.22
CA LEU A 27 21.46 -20.90 54.29
C LEU A 27 21.04 -21.50 52.95
N LEU A 28 20.16 -22.50 52.96
CA LEU A 28 19.66 -23.13 51.74
C LEU A 28 18.77 -22.17 50.95
N ALA A 29 17.92 -21.39 51.63
CA ALA A 29 17.11 -20.34 51.00
C ALA A 29 17.99 -19.22 50.41
N ALA A 30 19.03 -18.77 51.12
CA ALA A 30 19.98 -17.80 50.61
C ALA A 30 20.76 -18.33 49.40
N GLY A 31 21.18 -19.60 49.43
CA GLY A 31 21.83 -20.28 48.31
C GLY A 31 20.94 -20.34 47.07
N LEU A 32 19.67 -20.71 47.23
CA LEU A 32 18.69 -20.71 46.13
C LEU A 32 18.41 -19.30 45.59
N PHE A 33 18.38 -18.29 46.46
CA PHE A 33 18.20 -16.90 46.05
C PHE A 33 19.40 -16.39 45.24
N VAL A 34 20.63 -16.65 45.70
CA VAL A 34 21.85 -16.29 44.97
C VAL A 34 21.94 -17.07 43.66
N CYS A 35 21.62 -18.37 43.66
CA CYS A 35 21.63 -19.18 42.44
C CYS A 35 20.57 -18.69 41.43
N GLY A 36 19.36 -18.35 41.89
CA GLY A 36 18.33 -17.74 41.05
C GLY A 36 18.71 -16.36 40.51
N PHE A 37 19.38 -15.54 41.32
CA PHE A 37 19.90 -14.23 40.90
C PHE A 37 21.01 -14.38 39.85
N LEU A 38 21.94 -15.33 40.05
CA LEU A 38 23.00 -15.63 39.09
C LEU A 38 22.42 -16.21 37.80
N LEU A 39 21.48 -17.16 37.87
CA LEU A 39 20.80 -17.71 36.71
C LEU A 39 20.02 -16.62 35.94
N GLY A 40 19.28 -15.75 36.63
CA GLY A 40 18.62 -14.60 36.01
C GLY A 40 19.61 -13.60 35.40
N TRP A 41 20.77 -13.42 36.02
CA TRP A 41 21.81 -12.54 35.49
C TRP A 41 22.48 -13.14 34.25
N PHE A 42 22.76 -14.45 34.25
CA PHE A 42 23.31 -15.15 33.09
C PHE A 42 22.31 -15.27 31.94
N ILE A 43 21.02 -15.46 32.22
CA ILE A 43 19.97 -15.43 31.18
C ILE A 43 19.83 -14.02 30.59
N LYS A 44 19.92 -12.96 31.40
CA LYS A 44 19.88 -11.57 30.91
C LYS A 44 21.17 -11.15 30.17
N SER A 45 22.32 -11.71 30.53
CA SER A 45 23.60 -11.48 29.83
C SER A 45 23.77 -12.36 28.59
N SER A 46 22.98 -13.44 28.46
CA SER A 46 22.86 -14.28 27.27
C SER A 46 21.63 -13.92 26.45
N ASN A 47 21.16 -12.68 26.54
CA ASN A 47 20.43 -12.11 25.43
C ASN A 47 21.47 -11.90 24.33
N GLU A 48 21.63 -12.96 23.52
CA GLU A 48 21.75 -12.87 22.08
C GLU A 48 21.38 -11.46 21.65
N ALA A 49 22.37 -10.73 21.10
CA ALA A 49 22.12 -9.47 20.45
C ALA A 49 21.05 -9.75 19.40
N THR A 50 19.79 -9.54 19.76
CA THR A 50 18.73 -9.32 18.80
C THR A 50 19.22 -8.07 18.12
N ASP A 51 19.83 -8.25 16.96
CA ASP A 51 20.22 -7.19 16.05
C ASP A 51 18.92 -6.53 15.61
N VAL A 52 18.35 -5.73 16.50
CA VAL A 52 17.40 -4.69 16.14
C VAL A 52 18.26 -3.70 15.39
N VAL A 53 18.51 -4.02 14.11
CA VAL A 53 19.12 -3.10 13.15
C VAL A 53 18.42 -1.77 13.41
N PRO A 54 19.15 -0.71 13.80
CA PRO A 54 18.49 0.53 14.18
C PRO A 54 17.61 0.97 13.01
N GLN A 55 16.29 0.94 13.18
CA GLN A 55 15.29 1.25 12.15
C GLN A 55 15.60 2.58 11.43
N HIS A 56 16.21 3.51 12.16
CA HIS A 56 16.71 4.79 11.66
C HIS A 56 17.76 4.63 10.53
N ASN A 57 18.67 3.65 10.65
CA ASN A 57 19.73 3.39 9.67
C ASN A 57 19.16 2.74 8.40
N MET A 58 18.18 1.83 8.53
CA MET A 58 17.51 1.20 7.38
C MET A 58 16.70 2.22 6.58
N LYS A 59 15.91 3.07 7.26
CA LYS A 59 15.14 4.14 6.60
C LYS A 59 16.05 5.07 5.82
N LYS A 60 17.17 5.48 6.43
CA LYS A 60 18.13 6.36 5.78
C LYS A 60 18.77 5.69 4.56
N ALA A 61 19.28 4.47 4.71
CA ALA A 61 19.87 3.72 3.60
C ALA A 61 18.89 3.52 2.44
N PHE A 62 17.61 3.25 2.74
CA PHE A 62 16.56 3.16 1.73
C PHE A 62 16.36 4.47 0.97
N LEU A 63 16.24 5.60 1.67
CA LEU A 63 16.05 6.91 1.05
C LEU A 63 17.28 7.34 0.25
N ASP A 64 18.48 7.03 0.72
CA ASP A 64 19.74 7.36 0.04
C ASP A 64 19.90 6.57 -1.28
N GLU A 65 19.28 5.40 -1.41
CA GLU A 65 19.30 4.61 -2.66
C GLU A 65 18.26 5.09 -3.69
N LEU A 66 17.26 5.89 -3.28
CA LEU A 66 16.27 6.47 -4.19
C LEU A 66 16.88 7.63 -5.01
N LYS A 67 17.39 7.30 -6.19
CA LYS A 67 18.09 8.23 -7.09
C LYS A 67 17.15 8.87 -8.12
N ALA A 68 17.24 10.19 -8.28
CA ALA A 68 16.42 10.95 -9.22
C ALA A 68 16.69 10.55 -10.68
N GLU A 69 17.92 10.15 -11.00
CA GLU A 69 18.36 9.69 -12.31
C GLU A 69 17.65 8.40 -12.71
N ASN A 70 17.46 7.47 -11.75
CA ASN A 70 16.73 6.23 -11.97
C ASN A 70 15.26 6.53 -12.24
N ILE A 71 14.64 7.41 -11.47
CA ILE A 71 13.24 7.84 -11.67
C ILE A 71 13.07 8.47 -13.06
N LYS A 72 14.00 9.34 -13.48
CA LYS A 72 14.01 9.94 -14.82
C LYS A 72 14.10 8.88 -15.92
N ALA A 73 14.96 7.86 -15.74
CA ALA A 73 15.10 6.77 -16.70
C ALA A 73 13.84 5.91 -16.78
N PHE A 74 13.22 5.55 -15.65
CA PHE A 74 11.95 4.82 -15.62
C PHE A 74 10.83 5.61 -16.30
N LEU A 75 10.68 6.90 -15.96
CA LEU A 75 9.70 7.77 -16.58
C LEU A 75 9.89 7.81 -18.10
N TYR A 76 11.12 8.08 -18.55
CA TYR A 76 11.42 8.12 -19.98
C TYR A 76 11.04 6.82 -20.68
N ASN A 77 11.35 5.66 -20.08
CA ASN A 77 11.03 4.35 -20.66
C ASN A 77 9.51 4.08 -20.71
N PHE A 78 8.76 4.44 -19.67
CA PHE A 78 7.33 4.17 -19.57
C PHE A 78 6.49 5.10 -20.45
N THR A 79 6.95 6.31 -20.74
CA THR A 79 6.18 7.30 -21.52
C THR A 79 6.45 7.30 -23.02
N ARG A 80 7.28 6.38 -23.54
CA ARG A 80 7.67 6.38 -24.97
C ARG A 80 6.51 6.03 -25.90
N ILE A 81 5.59 5.18 -25.43
CA ILE A 81 4.54 4.58 -26.25
C ILE A 81 3.22 4.70 -25.49
N PRO A 82 2.11 5.11 -26.13
CA PRO A 82 0.79 5.09 -25.49
C PRO A 82 0.43 3.70 -24.99
N HIS A 83 0.07 3.60 -23.70
CA HIS A 83 -0.20 2.34 -23.02
C HIS A 83 -1.59 2.37 -22.36
N LEU A 84 -2.61 2.63 -23.18
CA LEU A 84 -4.00 2.68 -22.73
C LEU A 84 -4.42 1.33 -22.12
N ALA A 85 -5.28 1.35 -21.10
CA ALA A 85 -5.77 0.14 -20.47
C ALA A 85 -6.33 -0.84 -21.52
N GLY A 86 -6.24 -2.15 -21.27
CA GLY A 86 -6.74 -3.18 -22.20
C GLY A 86 -6.04 -3.28 -23.56
N THR A 87 -5.00 -2.48 -23.83
CA THR A 87 -4.20 -2.58 -25.06
C THR A 87 -3.00 -3.50 -24.91
N GLU A 88 -2.49 -4.02 -26.04
CA GLU A 88 -1.27 -4.85 -26.07
C GLU A 88 -0.06 -4.13 -25.50
N GLN A 89 0.09 -2.83 -25.77
CA GLN A 89 1.20 -2.01 -25.26
C GLN A 89 1.20 -1.97 -23.73
N ASN A 90 0.03 -1.80 -23.12
CA ASN A 90 -0.09 -1.82 -21.66
C ASN A 90 0.21 -3.20 -21.07
N PHE A 91 -0.14 -4.29 -21.78
CA PHE A 91 0.21 -5.64 -21.35
C PHE A 91 1.72 -5.91 -21.42
N GLN A 92 2.40 -5.41 -22.45
CA GLN A 92 3.86 -5.51 -22.55
C GLN A 92 4.56 -4.72 -21.43
N LEU A 93 4.05 -3.53 -21.10
CA LEU A 93 4.54 -2.76 -19.96
C LEU A 93 4.33 -3.51 -18.63
N ALA A 94 3.18 -4.16 -18.44
CA ALA A 94 2.93 -4.97 -17.25
C ALA A 94 3.93 -6.13 -17.11
N LYS A 95 4.26 -6.83 -18.20
CA LYS A 95 5.32 -7.87 -18.22
C LYS A 95 6.69 -7.28 -17.89
N GLN A 96 7.02 -6.11 -18.43
CA GLN A 96 8.28 -5.43 -18.14
C GLN A 96 8.40 -5.14 -16.63
N ILE A 97 7.36 -4.57 -16.02
CA ILE A 97 7.33 -4.26 -14.58
C ILE A 97 7.45 -5.56 -13.76
N GLN A 98 6.71 -6.60 -14.13
CA GLN A 98 6.80 -7.91 -13.48
C GLN A 98 8.24 -8.45 -13.49
N SER A 99 8.94 -8.35 -14.62
CA SER A 99 10.33 -8.78 -14.74
C SER A 99 11.27 -7.93 -13.87
N GLN A 100 11.12 -6.61 -13.93
CA GLN A 100 11.93 -5.67 -13.14
C GLN A 100 11.76 -5.90 -11.63
N TRP A 101 10.53 -6.15 -11.18
CA TRP A 101 10.23 -6.46 -9.79
C TRP A 101 10.94 -7.72 -9.28
N LYS A 102 10.96 -8.78 -10.10
CA LYS A 102 11.74 -10.00 -9.79
C LYS A 102 13.24 -9.72 -9.77
N GLU A 103 13.74 -8.92 -10.70
CA GLU A 103 15.15 -8.52 -10.78
C GLU A 103 15.59 -7.67 -9.58
N PHE A 104 14.72 -6.81 -9.05
CA PHE A 104 14.98 -6.02 -7.83
C PHE A 104 14.97 -6.85 -6.55
N GLY A 105 14.62 -8.14 -6.62
CA GLY A 105 14.67 -9.07 -5.49
C GLY A 105 13.35 -9.24 -4.75
N LEU A 106 12.21 -8.94 -5.37
CA LEU A 106 10.91 -9.35 -4.81
C LEU A 106 10.73 -10.87 -4.94
N ASP A 107 10.27 -11.50 -3.85
CA ASP A 107 10.05 -12.95 -3.80
C ASP A 107 9.02 -13.44 -4.82
N SER A 108 8.00 -12.62 -5.09
CA SER A 108 6.94 -12.92 -6.06
C SER A 108 6.46 -11.65 -6.76
N ALA A 109 6.09 -11.81 -8.03
CA ALA A 109 5.45 -10.77 -8.83
C ALA A 109 4.59 -11.46 -9.90
N ASP A 110 3.28 -11.33 -9.78
CA ASP A 110 2.29 -12.03 -10.60
C ASP A 110 1.38 -11.06 -11.35
N LEU A 111 0.91 -11.47 -12.53
CA LEU A 111 -0.04 -10.72 -13.33
C LEU A 111 -1.47 -11.17 -13.01
N ALA A 112 -2.19 -10.36 -12.24
CA ALA A 112 -3.62 -10.54 -12.01
C ALA A 112 -4.42 -9.88 -13.15
N HIS A 113 -5.30 -10.64 -13.80
CA HIS A 113 -6.16 -10.15 -14.88
C HIS A 113 -7.63 -10.20 -14.47
N TYR A 114 -8.40 -9.25 -14.98
CA TYR A 114 -9.84 -9.16 -14.76
C TYR A 114 -10.51 -8.74 -16.06
N ASP A 115 -11.63 -9.38 -16.36
CA ASP A 115 -12.50 -9.00 -17.47
C ASP A 115 -13.40 -7.85 -17.01
N VAL A 116 -12.95 -6.62 -17.27
CA VAL A 116 -13.66 -5.39 -16.91
C VAL A 116 -14.25 -4.72 -18.14
N LEU A 117 -15.39 -4.05 -17.97
CA LEU A 117 -15.98 -3.25 -19.03
C LEU A 117 -15.14 -1.98 -19.25
N LEU A 118 -14.56 -1.86 -20.44
CA LEU A 118 -13.82 -0.68 -20.89
C LEU A 118 -14.57 -0.02 -22.06
N SER A 119 -14.45 1.30 -22.17
CA SER A 119 -15.06 2.09 -23.25
C SER A 119 -13.99 2.77 -24.08
N TYR A 120 -14.07 2.62 -25.40
CA TYR A 120 -13.19 3.31 -26.36
C TYR A 120 -14.03 4.04 -27.41
N PRO A 121 -13.54 5.18 -27.91
CA PRO A 121 -14.15 5.86 -29.05
C PRO A 121 -14.09 4.98 -30.31
N ASN A 122 -15.09 5.14 -31.17
CA ASN A 122 -15.13 4.42 -32.44
C ASN A 122 -14.10 5.02 -33.42
N LYS A 123 -13.20 4.19 -33.95
CA LYS A 123 -12.15 4.65 -34.88
C LYS A 123 -12.69 5.07 -36.25
N THR A 124 -13.83 4.52 -36.68
CA THR A 124 -14.45 4.81 -37.97
C THR A 124 -15.39 6.02 -37.88
N HIS A 125 -16.01 6.24 -36.73
CA HIS A 125 -16.91 7.36 -36.47
C HIS A 125 -16.40 8.13 -35.24
N PRO A 126 -15.44 9.06 -35.43
CA PRO A 126 -14.83 9.79 -34.32
C PRO A 126 -15.81 10.78 -33.69
N ASN A 127 -15.60 11.06 -32.41
CA ASN A 127 -16.42 11.99 -31.66
C ASN A 127 -16.01 13.44 -32.00
N TYR A 128 -17.00 14.31 -32.20
CA TYR A 128 -16.81 15.75 -32.33
C TYR A 128 -18.05 16.50 -31.86
N ILE A 129 -17.89 17.79 -31.55
CA ILE A 129 -18.98 18.72 -31.25
C ILE A 129 -19.05 19.72 -32.40
N SER A 130 -20.27 20.04 -32.84
CA SER A 130 -20.53 21.05 -33.86
C SER A 130 -21.44 22.16 -33.35
N ILE A 131 -21.23 23.37 -33.88
CA ILE A 131 -22.19 24.47 -33.78
C ILE A 131 -23.02 24.42 -35.07
N ILE A 132 -24.34 24.45 -34.92
CA ILE A 132 -25.29 24.41 -36.04
C ILE A 132 -26.04 25.75 -36.14
N ASP A 133 -26.39 26.14 -37.35
CA ASP A 133 -27.29 27.28 -37.60
C ASP A 133 -28.78 26.89 -37.48
N GLU A 134 -29.69 27.85 -37.73
CA GLU A 134 -31.14 27.63 -37.67
C GLU A 134 -31.64 26.66 -38.75
N ASP A 135 -30.92 26.55 -39.89
CA ASP A 135 -31.23 25.66 -41.01
C ASP A 135 -30.66 24.24 -40.81
N GLY A 136 -29.87 24.03 -39.74
CA GLY A 136 -29.26 22.75 -39.37
C GLY A 136 -27.92 22.47 -40.05
N HIS A 137 -27.27 23.48 -40.63
CA HIS A 137 -25.94 23.37 -41.21
C HIS A 137 -24.86 23.55 -40.14
N GLU A 138 -23.84 22.69 -40.19
CA GLU A 138 -22.67 22.80 -39.30
C GLU A 138 -21.80 23.99 -39.71
N ILE A 139 -21.63 24.97 -38.82
CA ILE A 139 -20.83 26.18 -39.04
C ILE A 139 -19.44 26.10 -38.39
N PHE A 140 -19.26 25.22 -37.41
CA PHE A 140 -17.97 24.98 -36.76
C PHE A 140 -17.92 23.58 -36.16
N ASN A 141 -16.81 22.88 -36.34
CA ASN A 141 -16.56 21.56 -35.77
C ASN A 141 -15.29 21.58 -34.91
N THR A 142 -15.31 20.86 -33.79
CA THR A 142 -14.12 20.63 -32.97
C THR A 142 -13.09 19.78 -33.70
N SER A 143 -11.82 19.89 -33.29
CA SER A 143 -10.77 18.99 -33.79
C SER A 143 -11.10 17.54 -33.45
N LEU A 144 -10.83 16.62 -34.38
CA LEU A 144 -11.05 15.18 -34.19
C LEU A 144 -9.98 14.53 -33.31
N PHE A 145 -8.78 15.11 -33.31
CA PHE A 145 -7.63 14.65 -32.54
C PHE A 145 -6.72 15.83 -32.20
N GLU A 146 -5.91 15.66 -31.15
CA GLU A 146 -4.85 16.62 -30.85
C GLU A 146 -3.73 16.52 -31.89
N PRO A 147 -3.15 17.64 -32.34
CA PRO A 147 -1.98 17.59 -33.19
C PRO A 147 -0.84 16.89 -32.43
N PRO A 148 -0.15 15.91 -33.05
CA PRO A 148 0.90 15.18 -32.37
C PRO A 148 2.04 16.14 -31.98
N PRO A 149 2.59 16.03 -30.76
CA PRO A 149 3.73 16.84 -30.38
C PRO A 149 4.94 16.52 -31.26
N PRO A 150 5.88 17.48 -31.43
CA PRO A 150 7.08 17.24 -32.23
C PRO A 150 7.83 15.98 -31.78
N GLY A 151 8.11 15.08 -32.72
CA GLY A 151 8.79 13.81 -32.45
C GLY A 151 7.89 12.59 -32.25
N TYR A 152 6.56 12.75 -32.27
CA TYR A 152 5.58 11.67 -32.06
C TYR A 152 4.82 11.24 -33.33
N TYR A 153 5.30 11.62 -34.51
CA TYR A 153 4.64 11.36 -35.81
C TYR A 153 4.52 9.87 -36.19
N GLN A 154 5.27 8.98 -35.53
CA GLN A 154 5.28 7.54 -35.83
C GLN A 154 4.20 6.76 -35.08
N PHE A 155 3.55 7.35 -34.08
CA PHE A 155 2.54 6.69 -33.27
C PHE A 155 1.13 7.10 -33.72
N SER A 156 0.50 6.25 -34.53
CA SER A 156 -0.86 6.44 -35.06
C SER A 156 -1.98 6.23 -34.04
N SER A 157 -1.63 5.83 -32.81
CA SER A 157 -2.57 5.57 -31.73
C SER A 157 -2.80 6.82 -30.89
N LEU A 158 -3.16 7.92 -31.56
CA LEU A 158 -3.67 9.10 -30.87
C LEU A 158 -5.04 8.73 -30.32
N ILE A 159 -5.20 8.84 -29.00
CA ILE A 159 -6.47 8.59 -28.34
C ILE A 159 -7.44 9.66 -28.86
N PRO A 160 -8.52 9.29 -29.57
CA PRO A 160 -9.55 10.26 -29.91
C PRO A 160 -10.09 10.86 -28.62
N CYS A 161 -10.53 12.13 -28.64
CA CYS A 161 -11.08 12.77 -27.46
C CYS A 161 -12.11 11.84 -26.79
N LEU A 162 -11.78 11.35 -25.58
CA LEU A 162 -12.73 10.65 -24.76
C LEU A 162 -13.86 11.64 -24.50
N GLU A 163 -15.11 11.20 -24.71
CA GLU A 163 -16.26 12.10 -24.57
C GLU A 163 -16.18 12.90 -23.26
N PRO A 164 -16.69 14.14 -23.23
CA PRO A 164 -16.93 14.81 -21.97
C PRO A 164 -17.96 13.98 -21.19
N LEU A 165 -17.47 13.10 -20.32
CA LEU A 165 -18.28 12.29 -19.43
C LEU A 165 -18.84 13.21 -18.35
N GLY A 166 -19.88 13.93 -18.75
CA GLY A 166 -20.51 15.02 -18.02
C GLY A 166 -21.78 15.51 -18.70
N LEU A 167 -22.50 14.65 -19.45
CA LEU A 167 -23.83 14.97 -20.01
C LEU A 167 -24.82 13.79 -19.99
N MET A 168 -24.50 12.66 -19.33
CA MET A 168 -25.51 11.66 -18.99
C MET A 168 -26.09 11.96 -17.61
N GLY A 169 -26.95 12.99 -17.57
CA GLY A 169 -27.67 13.42 -16.38
C GLY A 169 -28.15 14.84 -16.58
N PHE A 170 -29.42 14.97 -16.98
CA PHE A 170 -30.11 16.17 -17.48
C PHE A 170 -30.06 16.33 -19.00
N GLY A 171 -31.26 16.23 -19.57
CA GLY A 171 -31.50 16.34 -21.00
C GLY A 171 -30.89 17.60 -21.58
N ILE A 172 -30.41 17.46 -22.81
CA ILE A 172 -30.17 18.59 -23.69
C ILE A 172 -31.53 19.23 -23.90
N GLN A 173 -31.87 20.18 -23.03
CA GLN A 173 -32.76 21.25 -23.40
C GLN A 173 -31.99 21.96 -24.51
N THR A 174 -32.47 21.79 -25.74
CA THR A 174 -32.17 22.67 -26.86
C THR A 174 -31.90 24.06 -26.31
N PHE A 175 -30.63 24.49 -26.32
CA PHE A 175 -30.31 25.87 -25.96
C PHE A 175 -30.76 26.69 -27.14
N LYS A 176 -32.07 26.98 -27.17
CA LYS A 176 -32.64 28.00 -28.03
C LYS A 176 -31.91 29.27 -27.62
N SER A 177 -30.99 29.71 -28.47
CA SER A 177 -30.28 30.97 -28.31
C SER A 177 -31.32 32.06 -28.06
N ASN A 178 -31.50 32.45 -26.81
CA ASN A 178 -32.15 33.70 -26.51
C ASN A 178 -31.17 34.76 -26.98
N THR A 179 -31.56 35.43 -28.07
CA THR A 179 -30.92 36.58 -28.67
C THR A 179 -30.32 37.50 -27.61
N VAL A 180 -29.01 37.42 -27.40
CA VAL A 180 -28.27 38.48 -26.72
C VAL A 180 -27.98 39.53 -27.77
N HIS A 181 -28.84 40.55 -27.83
CA HIS A 181 -28.52 41.78 -28.55
C HIS A 181 -27.26 42.38 -27.93
N ILE A 182 -26.13 42.26 -28.63
CA ILE A 182 -24.96 43.10 -28.38
C ILE A 182 -25.25 44.44 -29.07
N PRO A 183 -25.47 45.54 -28.33
CA PRO A 183 -25.63 46.84 -28.97
C PRO A 183 -24.28 47.26 -29.56
N TYR A 184 -24.25 47.46 -30.88
CA TYR A 184 -23.17 48.18 -31.53
C TYR A 184 -23.11 49.60 -30.95
N ILE A 185 -21.98 49.97 -30.37
CA ILE A 185 -21.63 51.37 -30.11
C ILE A 185 -21.01 51.90 -31.41
N ALA A 186 -21.59 52.99 -31.91
CA ALA A 186 -21.20 53.70 -33.13
C ALA A 186 -19.77 54.25 -33.09
#